data_AF-A0A6G4XX43-F1
#
_entry.id   AF-A0A6G4XX43-F1
#
_cell.length_a   1.000
_cell.length_b   1.000
_cell.length_c   1.000
_cell.angle_alpha   90.00
_cell.angle_beta   90.00
_cell.angle_gamma   90.00
#
_symmetry.space_group_name_H-M   'P 1'
#
loop_
_entity.id
_entity.type
_entity.pdbx_description
1 polymer ?
#
loop_
_entity_poly.entity_id
_entity_poly.type
_entity_poly.pdbx_seq_one_letter_code
_entity_poly.pdbx_strand_id
1 'polypeptide(L)'
;MASYDTGRLSAIVKILDQAGAQLRLAAREQGVQVAGSPSPYLSDAQDLSGITSLLSVVERASGGVRRALAHLRAGDLGQAQLALEAAGTGPRLDALPLAALPRPLPGRVTAALQLMRGISGFFPADTEEFLVRQLRPAGRAVAGVR
;
A
#
# COMPACT_ATOMS: atom_id res chain seq x y z
N MET A 1 17.32 -7.12 -18.24
CA MET A 1 17.42 -7.17 -16.77
C MET A 1 17.38 -5.73 -16.27
N ALA A 2 16.38 -5.36 -15.47
CA ALA A 2 16.25 -4.00 -14.97
C ALA A 2 17.39 -3.72 -13.97
N SER A 3 18.35 -2.90 -14.36
CA SER A 3 19.35 -2.38 -13.43
C SER A 3 18.60 -1.47 -12.47
N TYR A 4 18.33 -1.95 -11.25
CA TYR A 4 17.74 -1.11 -10.23
C TYR A 4 18.80 -0.15 -9.71
N ASP A 5 18.83 1.05 -10.29
CA ASP A 5 19.67 2.13 -9.78
C ASP A 5 19.36 2.38 -8.30
N THR A 6 20.40 2.43 -7.47
CA THR A 6 20.32 2.72 -6.02
C THR A 6 19.47 3.98 -5.75
N GLY A 7 19.52 4.96 -6.67
CA GLY A 7 18.66 6.15 -6.63
C GLY A 7 17.17 5.85 -6.79
N ARG A 8 16.80 4.96 -7.71
CA ARG A 8 15.41 4.50 -7.90
C ARG A 8 14.91 3.73 -6.68
N LEU A 9 15.72 2.83 -6.14
CA LEU A 9 15.37 2.09 -4.91
C LEU A 9 15.21 3.01 -3.70
N SER A 10 16.05 4.04 -3.56
CA SER A 10 15.89 5.04 -2.52
C SER A 10 14.58 5.84 -2.67
N ALA A 11 14.20 6.20 -3.90
CA ALA A 11 12.92 6.84 -4.17
C ALA A 11 11.73 5.94 -3.80
N ILE A 12 11.80 4.64 -4.15
CA ILE A 12 10.78 3.65 -3.81
C ILE A 12 10.60 3.56 -2.29
N VAL A 13 11.69 3.47 -1.51
CA VAL A 13 11.61 3.46 -0.04
C VAL A 13 10.92 4.70 0.49
N LYS A 14 11.28 5.89 0.00
CA LYS A 14 10.65 7.15 0.44
C LYS A 14 9.15 7.16 0.19
N ILE A 15 8.74 6.70 -0.99
CA ILE A 15 7.32 6.62 -1.37
C ILE A 15 6.58 5.62 -0.47
N LEU A 16 7.17 4.46 -0.20
CA LEU A 16 6.61 3.46 0.71
C LEU A 16 6.53 3.97 2.15
N ASP A 17 7.55 4.66 2.66
CA ASP A 17 7.52 5.27 3.99
C ASP A 17 6.42 6.33 4.10
N GLN A 18 6.26 7.16 3.06
CA GLN A 18 5.22 8.18 3.01
C GLN A 18 3.82 7.54 2.95
N ALA A 19 3.64 6.49 2.14
CA ALA A 19 2.40 5.73 2.09
C ALA A 19 2.08 5.08 3.45
N GLY A 20 3.08 4.48 4.10
CA GLY A 20 2.94 3.89 5.43
C GLY A 20 2.54 4.92 6.49
N ALA A 21 3.11 6.13 6.45
CA ALA A 21 2.71 7.21 7.34
C ALA A 21 1.22 7.60 7.18
N GLN A 22 0.73 7.68 5.94
CA GLN A 22 -0.68 7.96 5.66
C GLN A 22 -1.60 6.84 6.18
N LEU A 23 -1.20 5.57 6.00
CA LEU A 23 -1.96 4.42 6.47
C LEU A 23 -2.01 4.33 8.00
N ARG A 24 -0.92 4.64 8.71
CA ARG A 24 -0.92 4.71 10.18
C ARG A 24 -1.87 5.79 10.70
N LEU A 25 -1.90 6.95 10.04
CA LEU A 25 -2.81 8.03 10.41
C LEU A 25 -4.27 7.63 10.13
N ALA A 26 -4.55 6.98 9.00
CA ALA A 26 -5.86 6.44 8.68
C ALA A 26 -6.32 5.40 9.72
N ALA A 27 -5.45 4.46 10.10
CA ALA A 27 -5.75 3.44 11.11
C ALA A 27 -6.08 4.06 12.47
N ARG A 28 -5.37 5.12 12.87
CA ARG A 28 -5.64 5.86 14.11
C ARG A 28 -6.98 6.58 14.06
N GLU A 29 -7.28 7.27 12.97
CA GLU A 29 -8.56 7.99 12.79
C GLU A 29 -9.76 7.04 12.80
N GLN A 30 -9.61 5.83 12.26
CA GLN A 30 -10.64 4.79 12.31
C GLN A 30 -10.75 4.17 13.71
N GLY A 31 -9.63 3.86 14.37
CA GLY A 31 -9.63 3.33 15.74
C GLY A 31 -10.24 4.28 16.77
N VAL A 32 -10.10 5.60 16.59
CA VAL A 32 -10.75 6.62 17.45
C VAL A 32 -12.28 6.65 17.23
N GLN A 33 -12.75 6.45 15.99
CA GLN A 33 -14.19 6.40 15.69
C GLN A 33 -14.88 5.17 16.27
N VAL A 34 -14.19 4.02 16.27
CA VAL A 34 -14.65 2.76 16.91
C VAL A 34 -14.86 2.91 18.42
N ALA A 35 -14.01 3.71 19.09
CA ALA A 35 -14.09 3.91 20.54
C ALA A 35 -15.22 4.87 20.97
N GLY A 36 -15.77 5.66 20.04
CA GLY A 36 -16.73 6.73 20.34
C GLY A 36 -18.18 6.51 19.86
N SER A 37 -18.47 5.47 19.09
CA SER A 37 -19.80 5.25 18.47
C SER A 37 -20.46 3.92 18.87
N PRO A 38 -21.75 3.91 19.25
CA PRO A 38 -22.49 2.70 19.65
C PRO A 38 -23.22 1.98 18.47
N SER A 39 -22.64 1.88 17.27
CA SER A 39 -23.30 1.26 16.09
C SER A 39 -22.31 0.72 15.03
N PRO A 40 -22.77 -0.15 14.10
CA PRO A 40 -22.69 -1.62 14.13
C PRO A 40 -21.29 -2.19 13.78
N TYR A 41 -20.77 -3.01 14.71
CA TYR A 41 -19.38 -3.43 14.93
C TYR A 41 -18.71 -4.40 13.92
N LEU A 42 -19.15 -4.49 12.66
CA LEU A 42 -18.50 -5.39 11.67
C LEU A 42 -17.78 -4.64 10.55
N SER A 43 -18.35 -3.55 10.03
CA SER A 43 -17.72 -2.76 8.96
C SER A 43 -16.46 -2.04 9.43
N ASP A 44 -16.48 -1.33 10.56
CA ASP A 44 -15.29 -0.61 11.05
C ASP A 44 -14.13 -1.53 11.43
N ALA A 45 -14.43 -2.70 11.99
CA ALA A 45 -13.40 -3.69 12.34
C ALA A 45 -12.76 -4.29 11.09
N GLN A 46 -13.55 -4.53 10.05
CA GLN A 46 -13.09 -4.99 8.75
C GLN A 46 -12.28 -3.91 8.02
N ASP A 47 -12.69 -2.65 8.11
CA ASP A 47 -12.01 -1.50 7.52
C ASP A 47 -10.65 -1.22 8.18
N LEU A 48 -10.61 -1.27 9.51
CA LEU A 48 -9.36 -1.18 10.28
C LEU A 48 -8.43 -2.36 9.97
N SER A 49 -8.99 -3.56 9.79
CA SER A 49 -8.22 -4.76 9.40
C SER A 49 -7.62 -4.61 7.99
N GLY A 50 -8.37 -4.06 7.04
CA GLY A 50 -7.87 -3.77 5.69
C GLY A 50 -6.75 -2.74 5.68
N ILE A 51 -6.90 -1.63 6.43
CA ILE A 51 -5.86 -0.59 6.54
C ILE A 51 -4.60 -1.15 7.22
N THR A 52 -4.76 -1.95 8.28
CA THR A 52 -3.63 -2.55 9.01
C THR A 52 -2.90 -3.60 8.16
N SER A 53 -3.65 -4.38 7.38
CA SER A 53 -3.07 -5.34 6.45
C SER A 53 -2.30 -4.63 5.34
N LEU A 54 -2.84 -3.55 4.78
CA LEU A 54 -2.16 -2.71 3.78
C LEU A 54 -0.88 -2.07 4.37
N LEU A 55 -0.95 -1.56 5.60
CA LEU A 55 0.22 -1.03 6.30
C LEU A 55 1.32 -2.09 6.46
N SER A 56 0.94 -3.31 6.86
CA SER A 56 1.88 -4.43 7.04
C SER A 56 2.55 -4.85 5.73
N VAL A 57 1.88 -4.67 4.59
CA VAL A 57 2.47 -4.89 3.26
C VAL A 57 3.48 -3.80 2.93
N VAL A 58 3.09 -2.54 3.12
CA VAL A 58 3.95 -1.38 2.84
C VAL A 58 5.21 -1.37 3.70
N GLU A 59 5.11 -1.71 4.98
CA GLU A 59 6.24 -1.81 5.90
C GLU A 59 7.20 -2.94 5.50
N ARG A 60 6.67 -4.10 5.10
CA ARG A 60 7.49 -5.22 4.60
C ARG A 60 8.19 -4.87 3.30
N ALA A 61 7.49 -4.23 2.36
CA ALA A 61 8.08 -3.76 1.10
C ALA A 61 9.20 -2.74 1.38
N SER A 62 8.95 -1.74 2.24
CA SER A 62 9.96 -0.75 2.63
C SER A 62 11.18 -1.41 3.28
N GLY A 63 10.96 -2.33 4.22
CA GLY A 63 12.02 -3.08 4.88
C GLY A 63 12.86 -3.94 3.92
N GLY A 64 12.21 -4.60 2.97
CA GLY A 64 12.88 -5.40 1.94
C GLY A 64 13.74 -4.55 1.00
N VAL A 65 13.23 -3.40 0.53
CA VAL A 65 14.02 -2.49 -0.32
C VAL A 65 15.20 -1.87 0.45
N ARG A 66 15.03 -1.55 1.75
CA ARG A 66 16.14 -1.09 2.61
C ARG A 66 17.22 -2.15 2.77
N ARG A 67 16.85 -3.42 2.95
CA ARG A 67 17.82 -4.54 2.98
C ARG A 67 18.53 -4.68 1.65
N ALA A 68 17.79 -4.60 0.53
CA ALA A 68 18.40 -4.62 -0.79
C ALA A 68 19.43 -3.49 -0.99
N LEU A 69 19.10 -2.28 -0.56
CA LEU A 69 20.03 -1.14 -0.58
C LEU A 69 21.28 -1.40 0.28
N ALA A 70 21.14 -2.04 1.44
CA ALA A 70 22.26 -2.41 2.29
C ALA A 70 23.18 -3.43 1.59
N HIS A 71 22.61 -4.45 0.93
CA HIS A 71 23.36 -5.43 0.15
C HIS A 71 24.03 -4.80 -1.08
N LEU A 72 23.36 -3.89 -1.80
CA LEU A 72 23.97 -3.13 -2.91
C LEU A 72 25.18 -2.31 -2.44
N ARG A 73 25.08 -1.65 -1.29
CA ARG A 73 26.21 -0.90 -0.70
C ARG A 73 27.35 -1.80 -0.26
N ALA A 74 27.05 -3.03 0.13
CA ALA A 74 28.04 -4.06 0.46
C ALA A 74 28.64 -4.74 -0.79
N GLY A 75 28.15 -4.41 -2.00
CA GLY A 75 28.58 -5.05 -3.26
C GLY A 75 27.96 -6.43 -3.51
N ASP A 76 27.01 -6.85 -2.67
CA ASP A 76 26.41 -8.18 -2.72
C ASP A 76 25.12 -8.17 -3.56
N LEU A 77 25.31 -8.16 -4.89
CA LEU A 77 24.22 -8.03 -5.86
C LEU A 77 23.21 -9.20 -5.79
N GLY A 78 23.67 -10.41 -5.44
CA GLY A 78 22.81 -11.59 -5.31
C GLY A 78 21.84 -11.46 -4.14
N GLN A 79 22.35 -11.07 -2.96
CA GLN A 79 21.50 -10.81 -1.79
C GLN A 79 20.59 -9.59 -1.99
N ALA A 80 21.08 -8.57 -2.71
CA ALA A 80 20.26 -7.41 -3.06
C ALA A 80 19.07 -7.81 -3.93
N GLN A 81 19.29 -8.65 -4.95
CA GLN A 81 18.22 -9.11 -5.83
C GLN A 81 17.22 -9.99 -5.07
N LEU A 82 17.69 -10.91 -4.23
CA LEU A 82 16.81 -11.77 -3.42
C LEU A 82 15.97 -10.94 -2.43
N ALA A 83 16.56 -9.91 -1.82
CA ALA A 83 15.85 -8.98 -0.96
C ALA A 83 14.82 -8.12 -1.72
N LEU A 84 15.11 -7.71 -2.97
CA LEU A 84 14.14 -7.02 -3.84
C LEU A 84 13.00 -7.93 -4.27
N GLU A 85 13.31 -9.16 -4.65
CA GLU A 85 12.30 -10.16 -5.00
C GLU A 85 11.40 -10.40 -3.80
N ALA A 86 11.95 -10.60 -2.59
CA ALA A 86 11.16 -10.73 -1.36
C ALA A 86 10.35 -9.46 -1.03
N ALA A 87 10.84 -8.26 -1.38
CA ALA A 87 10.14 -7.00 -1.18
C ALA A 87 8.96 -6.82 -2.15
N GLY A 88 9.13 -7.24 -3.42
CA GLY A 88 8.12 -7.13 -4.48
C GLY A 88 7.14 -8.30 -4.55
N THR A 89 7.54 -9.49 -4.08
CA THR A 89 6.70 -10.69 -3.99
C THR A 89 6.04 -10.88 -2.61
N GLY A 90 6.30 -9.97 -1.67
CA GLY A 90 5.58 -9.89 -0.40
C GLY A 90 4.06 -9.85 -0.62
N PRO A 91 3.28 -10.41 0.33
CA PRO A 91 2.00 -11.07 0.07
C PRO A 91 1.13 -10.24 -0.86
N ARG A 92 0.75 -10.88 -1.97
CA ARG A 92 -0.10 -10.32 -3.03
C ARG A 92 -1.13 -9.39 -2.40
N LEU A 93 -1.15 -8.13 -2.82
CA LEU A 93 -2.26 -7.24 -2.44
C LEU A 93 -3.61 -7.82 -2.91
N ASP A 94 -3.61 -8.83 -3.79
CA ASP A 94 -4.76 -9.67 -4.16
C ASP A 94 -5.26 -10.61 -3.05
N ALA A 95 -4.40 -10.97 -2.10
CA ALA A 95 -4.76 -11.72 -0.91
C ALA A 95 -5.26 -10.80 0.23
N LEU A 96 -5.11 -9.47 0.08
CA LEU A 96 -5.92 -8.58 0.89
C LEU A 96 -7.37 -8.84 0.47
N PRO A 97 -8.28 -9.07 1.42
CA PRO A 97 -9.69 -9.15 1.08
C PRO A 97 -10.05 -7.83 0.39
N LEU A 98 -10.36 -7.88 -0.91
CA LEU A 98 -10.87 -6.75 -1.69
C LEU A 98 -12.09 -6.09 -1.02
N ALA A 99 -12.76 -6.84 -0.15
CA ALA A 99 -13.88 -6.43 0.69
C ALA A 99 -13.47 -5.71 2.00
N ALA A 100 -12.19 -5.71 2.38
CA ALA A 100 -11.74 -5.19 3.67
C ALA A 100 -11.31 -3.72 3.64
N LEU A 101 -11.28 -3.08 2.47
CA LEU A 101 -11.01 -1.65 2.40
C LEU A 101 -12.30 -0.85 2.57
N PRO A 102 -12.31 0.18 3.44
CA PRO A 102 -13.45 1.05 3.64
C PRO A 102 -13.90 1.66 2.32
N ARG A 103 -15.21 1.63 2.07
CA ARG A 103 -15.84 2.35 0.96
C ARG A 103 -16.86 3.34 1.52
N PRO A 104 -16.67 4.65 1.30
CA PRO A 104 -15.63 5.28 0.50
C PRO A 104 -14.23 5.21 1.15
N LEU A 105 -13.18 5.13 0.31
CA LEU A 105 -11.79 5.09 0.78
C LEU A 105 -11.47 6.39 1.53
N PRO A 106 -10.93 6.33 2.75
CA PRO A 106 -10.46 7.50 3.47
C PRO A 106 -9.44 8.26 2.61
N GLY A 107 -9.46 9.59 2.65
CA GLY A 107 -8.57 10.42 1.83
C GLY A 107 -7.09 10.06 2.01
N ARG A 108 -6.69 9.67 3.22
CA ARG A 108 -5.33 9.21 3.53
C ARG A 108 -4.99 7.86 2.90
N VAL A 109 -5.92 6.91 2.91
CA VAL A 109 -5.75 5.61 2.23
C VAL A 109 -5.63 5.84 0.72
N THR A 110 -6.47 6.72 0.18
CA THR A 110 -6.39 7.13 -1.23
C THR A 110 -5.03 7.73 -1.57
N ALA A 111 -4.50 8.63 -0.73
CA ALA A 111 -3.17 9.21 -0.91
C ALA A 111 -2.06 8.15 -0.87
N ALA A 112 -2.13 7.18 0.06
CA ALA A 112 -1.19 6.07 0.14
C ALA A 112 -1.21 5.20 -1.13
N LEU A 113 -2.40 4.87 -1.64
CA LEU A 113 -2.55 4.11 -2.88
C LEU A 113 -2.04 4.88 -4.10
N GLN A 114 -2.26 6.21 -4.16
CA GLN A 114 -1.72 7.06 -5.24
C GLN A 114 -0.18 7.09 -5.22
N LEU A 115 0.43 7.19 -4.03
CA LEU A 115 1.87 7.13 -3.85
C LEU A 115 2.41 5.78 -4.34
N MET A 116 1.78 4.68 -3.94
CA MET A 116 2.15 3.33 -4.39
C MET A 116 1.97 3.13 -5.90
N ARG A 117 0.97 3.75 -6.53
CA ARG A 117 0.83 3.74 -8.00
C ARG A 117 2.00 4.42 -8.70
N GLY A 118 2.62 5.41 -8.06
CA GLY A 118 3.77 6.15 -8.59
C GLY A 118 5.06 5.34 -8.72
N ILE A 119 5.15 4.16 -8.08
CA ILE A 119 6.31 3.26 -8.18
C ILE A 119 6.04 2.11 -9.16
N SER A 120 5.61 2.48 -10.38
CA SER A 120 5.27 1.51 -11.42
C SER A 120 6.44 0.58 -11.77
N GLY A 121 6.12 -0.70 -11.99
CA GLY A 121 7.07 -1.78 -12.26
C GLY A 121 7.82 -2.31 -11.04
N PHE A 122 7.51 -1.83 -9.83
CA PHE A 122 8.00 -2.44 -8.58
C PHE A 122 7.07 -3.56 -8.08
N PHE A 123 5.77 -3.34 -8.21
CA PHE A 123 4.74 -4.32 -7.84
C PHE A 123 4.42 -5.25 -9.02
N PRO A 124 3.93 -6.48 -8.75
CA PRO A 124 3.41 -7.35 -9.79
C PRO A 124 2.18 -6.71 -10.48
N ALA A 125 1.94 -7.09 -11.74
CA ALA A 125 0.87 -6.53 -12.56
C ALA A 125 -0.51 -6.63 -11.88
N ASP A 126 -0.79 -7.74 -11.19
CA ASP A 126 -2.04 -7.94 -10.44
C ASP A 126 -2.25 -6.86 -9.36
N THR A 127 -1.18 -6.53 -8.64
CA THR A 127 -1.19 -5.47 -7.63
C THR A 127 -1.39 -4.09 -8.27
N GLU A 128 -0.73 -3.81 -9.39
CA GLU A 128 -0.92 -2.52 -10.08
C GLU A 128 -2.37 -2.38 -10.59
N GLU A 129 -2.95 -3.45 -11.11
CA GLU A 129 -4.36 -3.49 -11.52
C GLU A 129 -5.28 -3.25 -10.34
N PHE A 130 -5.00 -3.87 -9.18
CA PHE A 130 -5.73 -3.61 -7.94
C PHE A 130 -5.65 -2.13 -7.54
N LEU A 131 -4.47 -1.51 -7.58
CA LEU A 131 -4.32 -0.07 -7.26
C LEU A 131 -5.13 0.81 -8.21
N VAL A 132 -5.09 0.52 -9.51
CA VAL A 132 -5.89 1.22 -10.51
C VAL A 132 -7.38 1.03 -10.25
N ARG A 133 -7.81 -0.17 -9.86
CA ARG A 133 -9.23 -0.49 -9.59
C ARG A 133 -9.75 0.22 -8.35
N GLN A 134 -8.95 0.33 -7.30
CA GLN A 134 -9.31 1.05 -6.07
C GLN A 134 -9.30 2.57 -6.24
N LEU A 135 -8.36 3.10 -7.04
CA LEU A 135 -8.27 4.52 -7.34
C LEU A 135 -9.23 4.98 -8.44
N ARG A 136 -9.87 4.04 -9.15
CA ARG A 136 -10.93 4.37 -10.09
C ARG A 136 -12.08 4.95 -9.27
N PRO A 137 -12.53 6.18 -9.54
CA PRO A 137 -13.71 6.69 -8.87
C PRO A 137 -14.84 5.69 -9.13
N ALA A 138 -15.41 5.12 -8.07
CA ALA A 138 -16.71 4.47 -8.15
C ALA A 138 -17.62 5.46 -8.88
N GLY A 139 -18.20 5.01 -10.00
CA GLY A 139 -18.82 5.86 -11.00
C GLY A 139 -19.57 7.03 -10.36
N ARG A 140 -19.18 8.22 -10.79
CA ARG A 140 -19.94 9.45 -10.71
C ARG A 140 -21.39 9.11 -11.08
N ALA A 141 -22.26 8.88 -10.09
CA ALA A 141 -23.68 8.90 -10.28
C ALA A 141 -24.06 10.37 -10.52
N VAL A 142 -23.81 10.83 -11.75
CA VAL A 142 -24.52 11.99 -12.29
C VAL A 142 -25.91 11.48 -12.62
N ALA A 143 -26.74 11.26 -11.60
CA ALA A 143 -28.17 11.24 -11.80
C ALA A 143 -28.58 12.69 -12.00
N GLY A 144 -28.45 13.14 -13.25
CA GLY A 144 -28.91 14.44 -13.69
C GLY A 144 -30.40 14.58 -13.38
N VAL A 145 -30.71 15.71 -12.75
CA VAL A 145 -31.88 16.55 -13.00
C VAL A 145 -32.78 16.01 -14.12
N ARG A 146 -33.98 15.59 -13.73
CA ARG A 146 -35.21 15.77 -14.52
C ARG A 146 -36.32 16.21 -13.59
#